data_AF-A0A327SKR3-F1
#
_entry.id   AF-A0A327SKR3-F1
#
_cell.length_a   1.000
_cell.length_b   1.000
_cell.length_c   1.000
_cell.angle_alpha   90.00
_cell.angle_beta   90.00
_cell.angle_gamma   90.00
#
_symmetry.space_group_name_H-M   'P 1'
#
loop_
_entity.id
_entity.type
_entity.pdbx_description
1 polymer ?
#
loop_
_entity_poly.entity_id
_entity_poly.type
_entity_poly.pdbx_seq_one_letter_code
_entity_poly.pdbx_strand_id
1 'polypeptide(L)'
;MKQLLVLIFFIPCFAFTRVYATTSICPPCSHPYDTITYQQPGVCAHCGMTLIGKNQRISKDQKITVCFYLYDGVEVLDFAGPMEVFSYAGFKIITVAKTKAPLLSQGILKIIPDYSIKDAPQTDIFAVFGGSDEVATDDPEVISWIKSRDSATKSYFSVCTGAFILGKAGLLDQLTVTTFHKSITNLQKAVPKAKVLQNVRYVDNGRVITTAGISAGIDGALHLVSKLRGKEVAEAIAKQMEYDKYGPEQGMDLSHQVLPKTQTFNNQP
;
A
#
# COMPACT_ATOMS: atom_id res chain seq x y z
N MET A 1 -69.48 8.95 -37.15
CA MET A 1 -67.99 8.91 -37.10
C MET A 1 -67.59 7.78 -36.16
N LYS A 2 -66.73 6.87 -36.64
CA LYS A 2 -66.34 5.60 -36.00
C LYS A 2 -65.62 5.85 -34.67
N GLN A 3 -66.09 5.26 -33.57
CA GLN A 3 -65.27 5.07 -32.36
C GLN A 3 -64.69 3.66 -32.36
N LEU A 4 -63.35 3.63 -32.37
CA LEU A 4 -62.49 2.46 -32.46
C LEU A 4 -62.28 1.91 -31.04
N LEU A 5 -62.76 0.70 -30.74
CA LEU A 5 -62.44 -0.01 -29.50
C LEU A 5 -60.98 -0.50 -29.58
N VAL A 6 -60.12 0.04 -28.73
CA VAL A 6 -58.74 -0.44 -28.54
C VAL A 6 -58.74 -1.48 -27.42
N LEU A 7 -58.59 -2.75 -27.79
CA LEU A 7 -58.33 -3.85 -26.85
C LEU A 7 -56.85 -3.83 -26.44
N ILE A 8 -56.57 -3.45 -25.19
CA ILE A 8 -55.23 -3.51 -24.60
C ILE A 8 -55.03 -4.92 -24.04
N PHE A 9 -54.23 -5.73 -24.74
CA PHE A 9 -53.72 -6.99 -24.22
C PHE A 9 -52.61 -6.70 -23.19
N PHE A 10 -52.88 -6.98 -21.92
CA PHE A 10 -51.86 -7.00 -20.88
C PHE A 10 -50.99 -8.26 -21.06
N ILE A 11 -49.79 -8.10 -21.62
CA ILE A 11 -48.75 -9.12 -21.61
C ILE A 11 -48.06 -9.05 -20.25
N PRO A 12 -48.14 -10.09 -19.38
CA PRO A 12 -47.41 -10.08 -18.12
C PRO A 12 -45.92 -10.16 -18.41
N CYS A 13 -45.21 -9.06 -18.15
CA CYS A 13 -43.76 -8.99 -18.21
C CYS A 13 -43.19 -9.77 -17.03
N PHE A 14 -42.90 -11.07 -17.23
CA PHE A 14 -42.10 -11.84 -16.28
C PHE A 14 -40.66 -11.31 -16.34
N ALA A 15 -40.32 -10.44 -15.40
CA ALA A 15 -38.93 -10.07 -15.14
C ALA A 15 -38.19 -11.31 -14.62
N PHE A 16 -37.49 -12.02 -15.51
CA PHE A 16 -36.47 -12.99 -15.12
C PHE A 16 -35.34 -12.20 -14.43
N THR A 17 -35.32 -12.22 -13.10
CA THR A 17 -34.11 -11.91 -12.35
C THR A 17 -33.07 -12.97 -12.72
N ARG A 18 -32.14 -12.60 -13.61
CA ARG A 18 -30.91 -13.38 -13.79
C ARG A 18 -30.20 -13.40 -12.44
N VAL A 19 -30.34 -14.50 -11.71
CA VAL A 19 -29.39 -14.86 -10.66
C VAL A 19 -28.07 -15.09 -11.37
N TYR A 20 -27.23 -14.07 -11.44
CA TYR A 20 -25.84 -14.25 -11.87
C TYR A 20 -25.21 -15.21 -10.87
N ALA A 21 -24.86 -16.41 -11.32
CA ALA A 21 -24.11 -17.35 -10.49
C ALA A 21 -22.82 -16.64 -10.04
N THR A 22 -22.73 -16.30 -8.76
CA THR A 22 -21.55 -15.65 -8.19
C THR A 22 -20.47 -16.70 -8.07
N THR A 23 -19.63 -16.82 -9.10
CA THR A 23 -18.46 -17.69 -9.03
C THR A 23 -17.45 -17.09 -8.05
N SER A 24 -17.10 -17.87 -7.05
CA SER A 24 -16.08 -17.53 -6.07
C SER A 24 -14.78 -18.25 -6.40
N ILE A 25 -13.66 -17.74 -5.92
CA ILE A 25 -12.33 -18.35 -6.09
C ILE A 25 -11.61 -18.34 -4.76
N CYS A 26 -10.64 -19.23 -4.62
CA CYS A 26 -9.68 -19.12 -3.54
C CYS A 26 -8.85 -17.82 -3.74
N PRO A 27 -8.68 -16.98 -2.70
CA PRO A 27 -7.72 -15.88 -2.73
C PRO A 27 -6.34 -16.40 -3.15
N PRO A 28 -5.53 -15.61 -3.89
CA PRO A 28 -4.22 -16.08 -4.33
C PRO A 28 -3.33 -16.38 -3.12
N CYS A 29 -3.04 -17.67 -2.89
CA CYS A 29 -2.13 -18.16 -1.85
C CYS A 29 -0.88 -18.82 -2.43
N SER A 30 -0.61 -18.61 -3.72
CA SER A 30 0.54 -19.17 -4.44
C SER A 30 0.58 -20.70 -4.49
N HIS A 31 -0.58 -21.33 -4.31
CA HIS A 31 -0.74 -22.77 -4.46
C HIS A 31 -1.40 -23.15 -5.79
N PRO A 32 -1.27 -24.43 -6.22
CA PRO A 32 -1.86 -24.92 -7.46
C PRO A 32 -3.39 -24.75 -7.53
N TYR A 33 -4.06 -24.68 -6.38
CA TYR A 33 -5.52 -24.57 -6.28
C TYR A 33 -6.06 -23.13 -6.39
N ASP A 34 -5.21 -22.13 -6.62
CA ASP A 34 -5.60 -20.74 -6.92
C ASP A 34 -6.39 -20.58 -8.25
N THR A 35 -6.49 -21.66 -9.05
CA THR A 35 -7.25 -21.73 -10.29
C THR A 35 -8.64 -22.35 -10.10
N ILE A 36 -8.94 -22.88 -8.92
CA ILE A 36 -10.22 -23.54 -8.64
C ILE A 36 -11.31 -22.48 -8.46
N THR A 37 -12.39 -22.64 -9.23
CA THR A 37 -13.61 -21.84 -9.12
C THR A 37 -14.68 -22.62 -8.38
N TYR A 38 -15.35 -21.94 -7.46
CA TYR A 38 -16.44 -22.45 -6.64
C TYR A 38 -17.74 -21.80 -7.08
N GLN A 39 -18.83 -22.58 -7.10
CA GLN A 39 -20.13 -22.08 -7.53
C GLN A 39 -20.86 -21.25 -6.46
N GLN A 40 -20.41 -21.32 -5.20
CA GLN A 40 -20.98 -20.56 -4.10
C GLN A 40 -19.88 -19.97 -3.20
N PRO A 41 -20.17 -18.89 -2.47
CA PRO A 41 -19.34 -18.42 -1.36
C PRO A 41 -19.12 -19.53 -0.32
N GLY A 42 -18.01 -19.48 0.40
CA GLY A 42 -17.66 -20.50 1.39
C GLY A 42 -16.19 -20.44 1.74
N VAL A 43 -15.63 -21.57 2.19
CA VAL A 43 -14.20 -21.73 2.45
C VAL A 43 -13.57 -22.64 1.39
N CYS A 44 -12.33 -22.35 1.02
CA CYS A 44 -11.54 -23.20 0.15
C CYS A 44 -11.30 -24.54 0.84
N ALA A 45 -11.69 -25.63 0.18
CA ALA A 45 -11.51 -26.98 0.69
C ALA A 45 -10.03 -27.42 0.85
N HIS A 46 -9.09 -26.66 0.30
CA HIS A 46 -7.65 -26.98 0.33
C HIS A 46 -6.88 -26.21 1.41
N CYS A 47 -7.13 -24.91 1.55
CA CYS A 47 -6.40 -24.05 2.48
C CYS A 47 -7.25 -23.46 3.60
N GLY A 48 -8.57 -23.69 3.60
CA GLY A 48 -9.49 -23.17 4.61
C GLY A 48 -9.76 -21.67 4.52
N MET A 49 -9.20 -20.96 3.54
CA MET A 49 -9.44 -19.52 3.35
C MET A 49 -10.84 -19.22 2.85
N THR A 50 -11.44 -18.12 3.29
CA THR A 50 -12.71 -17.60 2.76
C THR A 50 -12.59 -17.31 1.26
N LEU A 51 -13.53 -17.82 0.47
CA LEU A 51 -13.57 -17.63 -0.97
C LEU A 51 -14.01 -16.20 -1.32
N ILE A 52 -13.32 -15.58 -2.27
CA ILE A 52 -13.62 -14.21 -2.74
C ILE A 52 -14.34 -14.24 -4.09
N GLY A 53 -15.08 -13.17 -4.40
CA GLY A 53 -15.75 -13.06 -5.70
C GLY A 53 -14.72 -12.99 -6.84
N LYS A 54 -14.93 -13.74 -7.93
CA LYS A 54 -14.01 -13.75 -9.08
C LYS A 54 -13.70 -12.34 -9.63
N ASN A 55 -14.64 -11.41 -9.50
CA ASN A 55 -14.53 -10.02 -9.96
C ASN A 55 -13.73 -9.11 -9.01
N GLN A 56 -13.50 -9.54 -7.76
CA GLN A 56 -12.67 -8.85 -6.77
C GLN A 56 -11.18 -9.22 -6.89
N ARG A 57 -10.85 -10.14 -7.80
CA ARG A 57 -9.47 -10.52 -8.09
C ARG A 57 -8.79 -9.36 -8.85
N ILE A 58 -8.00 -8.55 -8.15
CA ILE A 58 -6.87 -7.88 -8.84
C ILE A 58 -6.04 -9.02 -9.42
N SER A 59 -5.83 -9.03 -10.74
CA SER A 59 -5.29 -10.22 -11.41
C SER A 59 -3.98 -10.63 -10.73
N LYS A 60 -3.88 -11.92 -10.41
CA LYS A 60 -2.64 -12.55 -9.90
C LYS A 60 -1.45 -12.25 -10.83
N ASP A 61 -1.74 -11.94 -12.10
CA ASP A 61 -0.77 -11.70 -13.16
C ASP A 61 -0.14 -10.31 -13.14
N GLN A 62 -0.72 -9.32 -12.45
CA GLN A 62 -0.09 -8.01 -12.34
C GLN A 62 1.10 -8.08 -11.37
N LYS A 63 2.30 -8.21 -11.93
CA LYS A 63 3.58 -8.15 -11.19
C LYS A 63 3.74 -6.76 -10.58
N ILE A 64 3.56 -6.65 -9.26
CA ILE A 64 3.81 -5.43 -8.50
C ILE A 64 5.29 -5.41 -8.12
N THR A 65 5.98 -4.31 -8.40
CA THR A 65 7.38 -4.12 -8.00
C THR A 65 7.50 -3.05 -6.91
N VAL A 66 8.24 -3.34 -5.85
CA VAL A 66 8.51 -2.43 -4.72
C VAL A 66 9.97 -2.04 -4.72
N CYS A 67 10.24 -0.74 -4.75
CA CYS A 67 11.55 -0.16 -4.50
C CYS A 67 11.73 0.04 -3.00
N PHE A 68 12.70 -0.63 -2.41
CA PHE A 68 13.16 -0.39 -1.04
C PHE A 68 14.37 0.52 -1.12
N TYR A 69 14.19 1.82 -0.83
CA TYR A 69 15.31 2.73 -0.76
C TYR A 69 16.02 2.61 0.60
N LEU A 70 17.29 2.20 0.56
CA LEU A 70 18.14 1.93 1.71
C LEU A 70 19.34 2.89 1.72
N TYR A 71 19.88 3.14 2.90
CA TYR A 71 21.00 4.06 3.13
C TYR A 71 21.79 3.62 4.37
N ASP A 72 23.01 4.14 4.55
CA ASP A 72 23.81 3.87 5.75
C ASP A 72 23.08 4.30 7.02
N GLY A 73 23.03 3.41 8.02
CA GLY A 73 22.30 3.67 9.26
C GLY A 73 20.79 3.45 9.20
N VAL A 74 20.24 2.93 8.09
CA VAL A 74 18.82 2.51 8.03
C VAL A 74 18.51 1.48 9.12
N GLU A 75 17.33 1.55 9.73
CA GLU A 75 16.86 0.64 10.78
C GLU A 75 16.53 -0.75 10.19
N VAL A 76 17.12 -1.84 10.71
CA VAL A 76 17.01 -3.19 10.11
C VAL A 76 15.56 -3.61 10.00
N LEU A 77 14.82 -3.54 11.11
CA LEU A 77 13.47 -4.07 11.17
C LEU A 77 12.44 -3.19 10.45
N ASP A 78 12.73 -1.90 10.27
CA ASP A 78 11.87 -1.01 9.49
C ASP A 78 11.72 -1.48 8.04
N PHE A 79 12.78 -2.00 7.42
CA PHE A 79 12.70 -2.54 6.06
C PHE A 79 12.48 -4.06 6.04
N ALA A 80 13.10 -4.81 6.95
CA ALA A 80 13.02 -6.27 6.93
C ALA A 80 11.59 -6.79 7.18
N GLY A 81 10.84 -6.14 8.08
CA GLY A 81 9.44 -6.50 8.37
C GLY A 81 8.53 -6.36 7.14
N PRO A 82 8.42 -5.16 6.54
CA PRO A 82 7.67 -4.97 5.29
C PRO A 82 8.19 -5.81 4.13
N MET A 83 9.50 -6.03 4.04
CA MET A 83 10.12 -6.86 2.99
C MET A 83 9.59 -8.29 3.05
N GLU A 84 9.50 -8.88 4.25
CA GLU A 84 8.93 -10.21 4.45
C GLU A 84 7.46 -10.26 4.00
N VAL A 85 6.65 -9.30 4.43
CA VAL A 85 5.22 -9.20 4.07
C VAL A 85 5.03 -9.10 2.54
N PHE A 86 5.76 -8.21 1.87
CA PHE A 86 5.66 -8.03 0.43
C PHE A 86 6.20 -9.22 -0.35
N SER A 87 7.22 -9.92 0.17
CA SER A 87 7.75 -11.15 -0.41
C SER A 87 6.69 -12.26 -0.40
N TYR A 88 6.03 -12.49 0.73
CA TYR A 88 4.91 -13.44 0.83
C TYR A 88 3.71 -13.05 -0.04
N ALA A 89 3.50 -11.75 -0.27
CA ALA A 89 2.46 -11.26 -1.19
C ALA A 89 2.82 -11.47 -2.69
N GLY A 90 4.00 -12.02 -2.99
CA GLY A 90 4.48 -12.28 -4.35
C GLY A 90 4.90 -11.01 -5.09
N PHE A 91 5.22 -9.93 -4.38
CA PHE A 91 5.72 -8.70 -5.00
C PHE A 91 7.19 -8.88 -5.38
N LYS A 92 7.60 -8.29 -6.50
CA LYS A 92 9.02 -8.18 -6.84
C LYS A 92 9.64 -7.10 -5.98
N ILE A 93 10.65 -7.44 -5.20
CA ILE A 93 11.37 -6.48 -4.37
C ILE A 93 12.69 -6.14 -5.05
N ILE A 94 13.04 -4.85 -5.09
CA ILE A 94 14.38 -4.39 -5.46
C ILE A 94 14.90 -3.48 -4.36
N THR A 95 16.18 -3.60 -4.04
CA THR A 95 16.87 -2.70 -3.12
C THR A 95 17.63 -1.63 -3.91
N VAL A 96 17.50 -0.38 -3.47
CA VAL A 96 18.14 0.77 -4.12
C VAL A 96 18.83 1.61 -3.07
N ALA A 97 20.05 2.07 -3.34
CA ALA A 97 20.71 3.08 -2.52
C ALA A 97 21.33 4.16 -3.41
N LYS A 98 22.00 5.18 -2.82
CA LYS A 98 22.71 6.20 -3.61
C LYS A 98 23.72 5.57 -4.57
N THR A 99 24.47 4.58 -4.11
CA THR A 99 25.44 3.81 -4.91
C THR A 99 25.27 2.31 -4.65
N LYS A 100 25.94 1.45 -5.42
CA LYS A 100 25.99 0.00 -5.17
C LYS A 100 27.04 -0.40 -4.13
N ALA A 101 27.73 0.56 -3.51
CA ALA A 101 28.66 0.25 -2.43
C ALA A 101 27.89 -0.42 -1.27
N PRO A 102 28.51 -1.37 -0.55
CA PRO A 102 27.89 -1.94 0.63
C PRO A 102 27.59 -0.86 1.66
N LEU A 103 26.38 -0.90 2.22
CA LEU A 103 25.95 -0.02 3.31
C LEU A 103 25.82 -0.80 4.61
N LEU A 104 25.90 -0.10 5.73
CA LEU A 104 25.82 -0.67 7.07
C LEU A 104 24.55 -0.19 7.79
N SER A 105 23.57 -1.08 7.90
CA SER A 105 22.35 -0.84 8.65
C SER A 105 22.63 -0.95 10.15
N GLN A 106 22.35 0.12 10.89
CA GLN A 106 22.57 0.30 12.34
C GLN A 106 23.97 -0.10 12.87
N GLY A 107 24.99 -0.14 12.02
CA GLY A 107 26.31 -0.63 12.42
C GLY A 107 26.44 -2.16 12.52
N ILE A 108 25.39 -2.94 12.26
CA ILE A 108 25.34 -4.38 12.57
C ILE A 108 25.09 -5.27 11.35
N LEU A 109 24.45 -4.77 10.30
CA LEU A 109 24.08 -5.56 9.12
C LEU A 109 24.61 -4.90 7.84
N LYS A 110 25.46 -5.62 7.11
CA LYS A 110 25.96 -5.19 5.80
C LYS A 110 24.97 -5.58 4.71
N ILE A 111 24.63 -4.62 3.85
CA ILE A 111 23.68 -4.80 2.74
C ILE A 111 24.35 -4.37 1.44
N ILE A 112 24.20 -5.15 0.37
CA ILE A 112 24.64 -4.78 -0.98
C ILE A 112 23.39 -4.47 -1.81
N PRO A 113 23.15 -3.20 -2.19
CA PRO A 113 21.98 -2.83 -2.99
C PRO A 113 22.02 -3.42 -4.40
N ASP A 114 20.86 -3.82 -4.92
CA ASP A 114 20.71 -4.31 -6.30
C ASP A 114 20.99 -3.19 -7.32
N TYR A 115 20.50 -1.99 -7.02
CA TYR A 115 20.59 -0.79 -7.87
C TYR A 115 21.11 0.43 -7.12
N SER A 116 21.67 1.35 -7.87
CA SER A 116 21.89 2.73 -7.44
C SER A 116 20.73 3.61 -7.90
N ILE A 117 20.63 4.84 -7.38
CA ILE A 117 19.66 5.83 -7.89
C ILE A 117 19.84 6.16 -9.38
N LYS A 118 21.02 5.86 -9.97
CA LYS A 118 21.32 6.13 -11.38
C LYS A 118 20.80 5.06 -12.35
N ASP A 119 20.62 3.84 -11.88
CA ASP A 119 20.23 2.69 -12.72
C ASP A 119 19.01 1.92 -12.21
N ALA A 120 18.38 2.40 -11.13
CA ALA A 120 17.16 1.79 -10.60
C ALA A 120 15.98 1.94 -11.57
N PRO A 121 15.31 0.82 -11.97
CA PRO A 121 14.12 0.88 -12.83
C PRO A 121 12.95 1.54 -12.10
N GLN A 122 11.91 1.96 -12.84
CA GLN A 122 10.65 2.41 -12.24
C GLN A 122 9.91 1.26 -11.52
N THR A 123 9.15 1.60 -10.48
CA THR A 123 8.46 0.64 -9.62
C THR A 123 7.04 1.11 -9.27
N ASP A 124 6.14 0.17 -8.96
CA ASP A 124 4.77 0.51 -8.57
C ASP A 124 4.72 1.15 -7.18
N ILE A 125 5.54 0.65 -6.26
CA ILE A 125 5.60 1.11 -4.87
C ILE A 125 7.01 1.63 -4.58
N PHE A 126 7.10 2.73 -3.84
CA PHE A 126 8.34 3.30 -3.34
C PHE A 126 8.32 3.35 -1.82
N ALA A 127 9.21 2.59 -1.18
CA ALA A 127 9.28 2.43 0.26
C ALA A 127 10.55 3.06 0.85
N VAL A 128 10.39 3.83 1.92
CA VAL A 128 11.47 4.47 2.69
C VAL A 128 11.34 4.16 4.18
N PHE A 129 12.46 4.17 4.89
CA PHE A 129 12.56 3.62 6.24
C PHE A 129 13.26 4.62 7.16
N GLY A 130 13.12 4.45 8.47
CA GLY A 130 13.83 5.24 9.45
C GLY A 130 15.25 4.76 9.71
N GLY A 131 15.87 5.33 10.74
CA GLY A 131 17.29 5.18 11.04
C GLY A 131 17.96 6.55 11.01
N SER A 132 19.18 6.62 10.48
CA SER A 132 19.88 7.89 10.18
C SER A 132 19.30 8.59 8.95
N ASP A 133 18.02 8.96 8.99
CA ASP A 133 17.29 9.50 7.83
C ASP A 133 17.90 10.79 7.26
N GLU A 134 18.70 11.51 8.05
CA GLU A 134 19.50 12.65 7.62
C GLU A 134 20.42 12.33 6.42
N VAL A 135 20.92 11.09 6.34
CA VAL A 135 21.74 10.62 5.21
C VAL A 135 20.98 10.75 3.89
N ALA A 136 19.65 10.57 3.91
CA ALA A 136 18.79 10.72 2.75
C ALA A 136 18.19 12.12 2.63
N THR A 137 17.77 12.76 3.75
CA THR A 137 17.10 14.07 3.70
C THR A 137 18.04 15.23 3.38
N ASP A 138 19.32 15.09 3.69
CA ASP A 138 20.34 16.14 3.46
C ASP A 138 21.07 15.95 2.13
N ASP A 139 20.77 14.87 1.40
CA ASP A 139 21.33 14.61 0.08
C ASP A 139 20.39 15.11 -1.04
N PRO A 140 20.72 16.23 -1.71
CA PRO A 140 19.87 16.79 -2.76
C PRO A 140 19.76 15.89 -3.99
N GLU A 141 20.75 15.04 -4.29
CA GLU A 141 20.71 14.10 -5.41
C GLU A 141 19.64 13.03 -5.16
N VAL A 142 19.62 12.50 -3.93
CA VAL A 142 18.63 11.51 -3.48
C VAL A 142 17.22 12.10 -3.50
N ILE A 143 17.02 13.29 -2.91
CA ILE A 143 15.69 13.92 -2.87
C ILE A 143 15.19 14.26 -4.28
N SER A 144 16.06 14.74 -5.17
CA SER A 144 15.71 15.01 -6.56
C SER A 144 15.32 13.72 -7.29
N TRP A 145 16.06 12.64 -7.08
CA TRP A 145 15.73 11.32 -7.61
C TRP A 145 14.37 10.82 -7.13
N ILE A 146 14.05 10.91 -5.83
CA ILE A 146 12.73 10.49 -5.29
C ILE A 146 11.60 11.27 -5.98
N LYS A 147 11.74 12.59 -6.12
CA LYS A 147 10.76 13.45 -6.81
C LYS A 147 10.56 13.04 -8.26
N SER A 148 11.64 12.70 -8.97
CA SER A 148 11.59 12.31 -10.38
C SER A 148 10.76 11.04 -10.64
N ARG A 149 10.55 10.20 -9.60
CA ARG A 149 9.80 8.95 -9.70
C ARG A 149 8.28 9.12 -9.53
N ASP A 150 7.81 10.31 -9.15
CA ASP A 150 6.41 10.53 -8.79
C ASP A 150 5.44 10.18 -9.92
N SER A 151 5.76 10.54 -11.16
CA SER A 151 4.85 10.29 -12.31
C SER A 151 4.47 8.82 -12.53
N ALA A 152 5.31 7.86 -12.12
CA ALA A 152 5.09 6.43 -12.33
C ALA A 152 4.80 5.65 -11.04
N THR A 153 5.08 6.24 -9.87
CA THR A 153 4.89 5.57 -8.57
C THR A 153 3.42 5.60 -8.16
N LYS A 154 2.80 4.43 -8.01
CA LYS A 154 1.39 4.28 -7.64
C LYS A 154 1.17 4.41 -6.14
N SER A 155 2.14 4.02 -5.32
CA SER A 155 2.05 4.17 -3.87
C SER A 155 3.39 4.47 -3.21
N TYR A 156 3.36 5.33 -2.20
CA TYR A 156 4.48 5.59 -1.31
C TYR A 156 4.21 4.94 0.04
N PHE A 157 5.24 4.34 0.60
CA PHE A 157 5.20 3.68 1.90
C PHE A 157 6.36 4.19 2.75
N SER A 158 6.10 4.60 3.99
CA SER A 158 7.18 4.97 4.91
C SER A 158 7.03 4.30 6.26
N VAL A 159 8.15 3.88 6.84
CA VAL A 159 8.23 3.42 8.23
C VAL A 159 9.04 4.39 9.08
N CYS A 160 8.63 4.60 10.33
CA CYS A 160 9.39 5.36 11.32
C CYS A 160 9.74 6.77 10.82
N THR A 161 10.99 7.19 10.93
CA THR A 161 11.49 8.48 10.42
C THR A 161 11.66 8.53 8.90
N GLY A 162 11.38 7.46 8.17
CA GLY A 162 11.28 7.50 6.70
C GLY A 162 10.24 8.51 6.20
N ALA A 163 9.26 8.88 7.04
CA ALA A 163 8.33 9.97 6.76
C ALA A 163 9.04 11.32 6.49
N PHE A 164 10.19 11.60 7.12
CA PHE A 164 10.95 12.82 6.86
C PHE A 164 11.50 12.87 5.43
N ILE A 165 11.88 11.72 4.87
CA ILE A 165 12.34 11.59 3.48
C ILE A 165 11.20 11.94 2.51
N LEU A 166 10.01 11.37 2.72
CA LEU A 166 8.83 11.73 1.91
C LEU A 166 8.44 13.20 2.10
N GLY A 167 8.55 13.72 3.32
CA GLY A 167 8.29 15.13 3.64
C GLY A 167 9.22 16.07 2.89
N LYS A 168 10.53 15.79 2.89
CA LYS A 168 11.55 16.54 2.15
C LYS A 168 11.34 16.48 0.64
N ALA A 169 10.80 15.37 0.14
CA ALA A 169 10.38 15.21 -1.25
C ALA A 169 9.08 15.99 -1.59
N GLY A 170 8.41 16.60 -0.61
CA GLY A 170 7.16 17.35 -0.80
C GLY A 170 5.92 16.45 -0.96
N LEU A 171 6.03 15.17 -0.64
CA LEU A 171 4.96 14.17 -0.87
C LEU A 171 3.95 14.11 0.28
N LEU A 172 4.20 14.80 1.38
CA LEU A 172 3.36 14.78 2.59
C LEU A 172 2.53 16.06 2.78
N ASP A 173 2.70 17.07 1.92
CA ASP A 173 1.97 18.34 2.03
C ASP A 173 0.46 18.10 2.03
N GLN A 174 -0.26 18.67 3.01
CA GLN A 174 -1.71 18.59 3.17
C GLN A 174 -2.26 17.18 3.44
N LEU A 175 -1.39 16.19 3.69
CA LEU A 175 -1.81 14.85 4.08
C LEU A 175 -1.91 14.71 5.60
N THR A 176 -2.67 13.71 6.04
CA THR A 176 -2.61 13.25 7.42
C THR A 176 -1.60 12.12 7.52
N VAL A 177 -0.62 12.23 8.40
CA VAL A 177 0.54 11.32 8.43
C VAL A 177 0.88 10.91 9.85
N THR A 178 1.74 9.91 10.02
CA THR A 178 2.34 9.56 11.31
C THR A 178 3.82 9.22 11.11
N THR A 179 4.55 9.07 12.22
CA THR A 179 5.97 8.70 12.23
C THR A 179 6.31 8.06 13.58
N PHE A 180 7.58 7.79 13.83
CA PHE A 180 8.06 7.32 15.12
C PHE A 180 7.60 8.23 16.26
N HIS A 181 7.16 7.64 17.37
CA HIS A 181 6.52 8.38 18.46
C HIS A 181 7.39 9.51 19.04
N LYS A 182 8.72 9.33 19.09
CA LYS A 182 9.65 10.38 19.56
C LYS A 182 9.86 11.50 18.53
N SER A 183 9.48 11.29 17.29
CA SER A 183 9.74 12.20 16.17
C SER A 183 8.49 12.96 15.71
N ILE A 184 7.34 12.77 16.35
CA ILE A 184 6.07 13.46 16.01
C ILE A 184 6.25 14.99 15.95
N THR A 185 6.75 15.58 17.03
CA THR A 185 6.96 17.04 17.12
C THR A 185 7.97 17.54 16.08
N ASN A 186 9.00 16.74 15.77
CA ASN A 186 10.01 17.10 14.78
C ASN A 186 9.42 17.05 13.36
N LEU A 187 8.58 16.06 13.05
CA LEU A 187 7.94 15.96 11.75
C LEU A 187 6.92 17.10 11.53
N GLN A 188 6.18 17.48 12.58
CA GLN A 188 5.28 18.64 12.53
C GLN A 188 6.02 19.93 12.16
N LYS A 189 7.23 20.13 12.69
CA LYS A 189 8.08 21.28 12.35
C LYS A 189 8.64 21.17 10.94
N ALA A 190 9.05 19.98 10.52
CA ALA A 190 9.66 19.76 9.20
C ALA A 190 8.64 19.83 8.05
N VAL A 191 7.38 19.43 8.30
CA VAL A 191 6.31 19.38 7.31
C VAL A 191 5.06 20.09 7.88
N PRO A 192 5.09 21.43 8.03
CA PRO A 192 4.04 22.17 8.75
C PRO A 192 2.67 22.15 8.07
N LYS A 193 2.60 21.76 6.78
CA LYS A 193 1.35 21.60 6.04
C LYS A 193 0.70 20.22 6.24
N ALA A 194 1.39 19.26 6.85
CA ALA A 194 0.85 17.93 7.12
C ALA A 194 0.17 17.90 8.50
N LYS A 195 -0.91 17.13 8.63
CA LYS A 195 -1.52 16.82 9.91
C LYS A 195 -0.86 15.57 10.49
N VAL A 196 0.09 15.75 11.41
CA VAL A 196 0.81 14.62 12.01
C VAL A 196 0.03 14.06 13.21
N LEU A 197 -0.39 12.80 13.11
CA LEU A 197 -1.06 12.05 14.16
C LEU A 197 -0.07 11.28 15.03
N GLN A 198 -0.38 11.23 16.32
CA GLN A 198 0.24 10.36 17.31
C GLN A 198 -0.69 9.19 17.66
N ASN A 199 -0.16 8.14 18.30
CA ASN A 199 -0.91 7.00 18.82
C ASN A 199 -1.70 6.21 17.75
N VAL A 200 -1.21 6.18 16.52
CA VAL A 200 -1.72 5.35 15.42
C VAL A 200 -0.59 4.49 14.88
N ARG A 201 -0.87 3.26 14.43
CA ARG A 201 0.16 2.40 13.84
C ARG A 201 0.51 2.81 12.43
N TYR A 202 -0.49 3.18 11.64
CA TYR A 202 -0.30 3.71 10.30
C TYR A 202 -1.44 4.66 9.90
N VAL A 203 -1.20 5.45 8.86
CA VAL A 203 -2.19 6.30 8.20
C VAL A 203 -2.11 6.08 6.70
N ASP A 204 -3.23 5.79 6.05
CA ASP A 204 -3.34 5.60 4.59
C ASP A 204 -4.14 6.76 3.98
N ASN A 205 -3.51 7.52 3.06
CA ASN A 205 -4.14 8.61 2.30
C ASN A 205 -4.50 8.20 0.86
N GLY A 206 -4.68 6.91 0.59
CA GLY A 206 -4.81 6.37 -0.75
C GLY A 206 -3.45 6.05 -1.36
N ARG A 207 -2.75 7.11 -1.77
CA ARG A 207 -1.46 7.02 -2.47
C ARG A 207 -0.26 6.95 -1.52
N VAL A 208 -0.36 7.55 -0.35
CA VAL A 208 0.74 7.63 0.62
C VAL A 208 0.33 6.97 1.92
N ILE A 209 1.10 6.00 2.34
CA ILE A 209 0.94 5.28 3.61
C ILE A 209 2.16 5.57 4.46
N THR A 210 1.93 6.15 5.64
CA THR A 210 2.98 6.40 6.63
C THR A 210 2.69 5.56 7.86
N THR A 211 3.70 4.86 8.38
CA THR A 211 3.59 4.06 9.60
C THR A 211 4.42 4.67 10.73
N ALA A 212 4.09 4.29 11.95
CA ALA A 212 4.89 4.60 13.13
C ALA A 212 6.19 3.77 13.12
N GLY A 213 6.82 3.59 14.29
CA GLY A 213 8.12 2.91 14.37
C GLY A 213 8.07 1.39 14.17
N ILE A 214 9.12 0.85 13.55
CA ILE A 214 9.57 -0.53 13.67
C ILE A 214 8.46 -1.53 13.34
N SER A 215 7.84 -2.14 14.35
CA SER A 215 6.79 -3.15 14.17
C SER A 215 5.55 -2.61 13.43
N ALA A 216 5.28 -1.31 13.53
CA ALA A 216 4.14 -0.71 12.83
C ALA A 216 4.29 -0.75 11.30
N GLY A 217 5.52 -0.90 10.80
CA GLY A 217 5.79 -1.14 9.38
C GLY A 217 5.20 -2.46 8.89
N ILE A 218 5.19 -3.50 9.73
CA ILE A 218 4.60 -4.81 9.38
C ILE A 218 3.09 -4.66 9.18
N ASP A 219 2.40 -3.97 10.08
CA ASP A 219 0.94 -3.77 9.97
C ASP A 219 0.59 -2.90 8.77
N GLY A 220 1.36 -1.83 8.52
CA GLY A 220 1.16 -0.99 7.34
C GLY A 220 1.40 -1.76 6.03
N ALA A 221 2.37 -2.67 6.01
CA ALA A 221 2.63 -3.51 4.84
C ALA A 221 1.48 -4.51 4.63
N LEU A 222 0.98 -5.15 5.70
CA LEU A 222 -0.17 -6.05 5.64
C LEU A 222 -1.45 -5.31 5.21
N HIS A 223 -1.65 -4.08 5.67
CA HIS A 223 -2.72 -3.20 5.21
C HIS A 223 -2.60 -2.90 3.71
N LEU A 224 -1.41 -2.54 3.23
CA LEU A 224 -1.19 -2.30 1.80
C LEU A 224 -1.42 -3.58 0.96
N VAL A 225 -1.00 -4.75 1.45
CA VAL A 225 -1.32 -6.02 0.81
C VAL A 225 -2.82 -6.28 0.79
N SER A 226 -3.52 -6.04 1.91
CA SER A 226 -4.97 -6.16 2.00
C SER A 226 -5.67 -5.32 0.93
N LYS A 227 -5.22 -4.07 0.74
CA LYS A 227 -5.73 -3.16 -0.29
C LYS A 227 -5.49 -3.63 -1.72
N LEU A 228 -4.35 -4.26 -1.99
CA LEU A 228 -3.90 -4.63 -3.34
C LEU A 228 -4.19 -6.08 -3.74
N ARG A 229 -4.43 -6.96 -2.77
CA ARG A 229 -4.59 -8.41 -2.96
C ARG A 229 -5.81 -8.99 -2.23
N GLY A 230 -6.48 -8.20 -1.40
CA GLY A 230 -7.63 -8.63 -0.60
C GLY A 230 -7.24 -8.94 0.83
N LYS A 231 -8.20 -8.74 1.74
CA LYS A 231 -8.03 -8.91 3.19
C LYS A 231 -7.60 -10.33 3.54
N GLU A 232 -8.18 -11.32 2.88
CA GLU A 232 -7.93 -12.74 3.12
C GLU A 232 -6.47 -13.11 2.82
N VAL A 233 -5.86 -12.48 1.81
CA VAL A 233 -4.43 -12.68 1.49
C VAL A 233 -3.56 -12.10 2.60
N ALA A 234 -3.85 -10.88 3.07
CA ALA A 234 -3.11 -10.29 4.18
C ALA A 234 -3.24 -11.11 5.48
N GLU A 235 -4.43 -11.60 5.81
CA GLU A 235 -4.65 -12.48 6.97
C GLU A 235 -3.90 -13.82 6.83
N ALA A 236 -3.89 -14.41 5.64
CA ALA A 236 -3.14 -15.64 5.38
C ALA A 236 -1.63 -15.42 5.53
N ILE A 237 -1.09 -14.30 5.05
CA ILE A 237 0.32 -13.94 5.23
C ILE A 237 0.64 -13.70 6.70
N ALA A 238 -0.19 -12.93 7.41
CA ALA A 238 0.00 -12.72 8.86
C ALA A 238 0.03 -14.06 9.61
N LYS A 239 -0.89 -14.98 9.31
CA LYS A 239 -0.90 -16.33 9.87
C LYS A 239 0.35 -17.13 9.50
N GLN A 240 0.79 -17.07 8.25
CA GLN A 240 1.99 -17.77 7.76
C GLN A 240 3.26 -17.27 8.46
N MET A 241 3.32 -15.99 8.80
CA MET A 241 4.40 -15.36 9.55
C MET A 241 4.28 -15.54 11.07
N GLU A 242 3.22 -16.22 11.55
CA GLU A 242 2.85 -16.29 12.98
C GLU A 242 2.75 -14.89 13.63
N TYR A 243 2.27 -13.92 12.85
CA TYR A 243 2.09 -12.53 13.27
C TYR A 243 0.66 -12.30 13.79
N ASP A 244 0.43 -12.72 15.04
CA ASP A 244 -0.89 -12.71 15.70
C ASP A 244 -1.45 -11.31 15.99
N LYS A 245 -0.65 -10.26 15.78
CA LYS A 245 -1.02 -8.88 16.08
C LYS A 245 -1.76 -8.19 14.95
N TYR A 246 -1.92 -8.76 13.77
CA TYR A 246 -2.57 -8.05 12.68
C TYR A 246 -4.09 -7.90 12.89
N GLY A 247 -4.58 -6.67 12.89
CA GLY A 247 -6.01 -6.33 12.85
C GLY A 247 -6.25 -5.16 11.90
N PRO A 248 -7.23 -5.23 10.97
CA PRO A 248 -7.45 -4.19 9.97
C PRO A 248 -7.83 -2.83 10.58
N GLU A 249 -8.41 -2.82 11.78
CA GLU A 249 -8.77 -1.62 12.55
C GLU A 249 -7.59 -0.94 13.29
N GLN A 250 -6.37 -1.45 13.19
CA GLN A 250 -5.25 -0.93 13.98
C GLN A 250 -4.59 0.35 13.44
N GLY A 251 -4.93 0.76 12.22
CA GLY A 251 -4.49 2.03 11.63
C GLY A 251 -5.65 2.89 11.16
N MET A 252 -5.32 4.05 10.60
CA MET A 252 -6.29 5.01 10.12
C MET A 252 -6.31 5.02 8.59
N ASP A 253 -7.34 4.42 7.99
CA ASP A 253 -7.58 4.47 6.55
C ASP A 253 -8.44 5.68 6.17
N LEU A 254 -7.83 6.63 5.47
CA LEU A 254 -8.46 7.85 4.97
C LEU A 254 -8.67 7.82 3.46
N SER A 255 -8.32 6.71 2.79
CA SER A 255 -8.36 6.60 1.32
C SER A 255 -9.76 6.73 0.72
N HIS A 256 -10.80 6.50 1.53
CA HIS A 256 -12.20 6.63 1.15
C HIS A 256 -12.84 7.97 1.58
N GLN A 257 -12.12 8.83 2.29
CA GLN A 257 -12.60 10.16 2.63
C GLN A 257 -12.33 11.11 1.47
N VAL A 258 -13.38 11.64 0.85
CA VAL A 258 -13.26 12.64 -0.22
C VAL A 258 -12.55 13.86 0.34
N LEU A 259 -11.28 14.07 -0.02
CA LEU A 259 -10.59 15.32 0.25
C LEU A 259 -11.39 16.44 -0.47
N PRO A 260 -11.76 17.53 0.22
CA PRO A 260 -12.44 18.64 -0.43
C PRO A 260 -11.55 19.13 -1.57
N LYS A 261 -12.10 19.15 -2.79
CA LYS A 261 -11.43 19.72 -3.96
C LYS A 261 -10.92 21.10 -3.57
N THR A 262 -9.61 21.32 -3.69
CA THR A 262 -8.99 22.64 -3.58
C THR A 262 -9.82 23.63 -4.37
N GLN A 263 -10.43 24.60 -3.66
CA GLN A 263 -11.01 25.76 -4.31
C GLN A 263 -9.88 26.41 -5.10
N THR A 264 -10.05 26.45 -6.42
CA THR A 264 -9.26 27.31 -7.29
C THR A 264 -9.40 28.74 -6.75
N PHE A 265 -8.31 29.28 -6.21
CA PHE A 265 -8.22 30.71 -5.98
C PHE A 265 -8.29 31.37 -7.35
N ASN A 266 -9.47 31.89 -7.68
CA ASN A 266 -9.64 32.83 -8.78
C ASN A 266 -8.86 34.09 -8.40
N ASN A 267 -7.64 34.19 -8.92
CA ASN A 267 -7.00 35.48 -9.11
C ASN A 267 -7.82 36.24 -10.15
N GLN A 268 -8.42 37.35 -9.73
CA GLN A 268 -8.81 38.43 -10.61
C GLN A 268 -8.27 39.75 -10.03
N PRO A 269 -7.95 40.70 -10.92
CA PRO A 269 -6.74 41.52 -10.87
C PRO A 269 -6.73 42.61 -9.80
#